data_AF-A0A2R4M6N4-F1
#
_entry.id   AF-A0A2R4M6N4-F1
#
_cell.length_a   1.000
_cell.length_b   1.000
_cell.length_c   1.000
_cell.angle_alpha   90.00
_cell.angle_beta   90.00
_cell.angle_gamma   90.00
#
_symmetry.space_group_name_H-M   'P 1'
#
loop_
_entity.id
_entity.type
_entity.pdbx_description
1 polymer ?
#
loop_
_entity_poly.entity_id
_entity_poly.type
_entity_poly.pdbx_seq_one_letter_code
_entity_poly.pdbx_strand_id
1 'polypeptide(L)'
;MDISPNKVAFVIVRARELGAKVGRWDTPSDEADADTILESRSSDGTERELASFIRGLNDDEKAALVAIMWVGRETFDEYDEAFETAKTEASAPTERYLLGIPLLSDYLESGLETLGVDTSELEDEIYRKV
;
A
#
# COMPACT_ATOMS: atom_id res chain seq x y z
N MET A 1 2.00 17.84 0.11
CA MET A 1 1.68 16.43 -0.15
C MET A 1 0.78 16.36 -1.37
N ASP A 2 1.27 15.72 -2.43
CA ASP A 2 0.65 15.69 -3.76
C ASP A 2 -0.28 14.48 -3.97
N ILE A 3 -0.69 13.85 -2.88
CA ILE A 3 -1.71 12.79 -2.85
C ILE A 3 -2.65 13.05 -1.68
N SER A 4 -3.96 12.80 -1.88
CA SER A 4 -4.92 12.95 -0.80
C SER A 4 -4.78 11.82 0.24
N PRO A 5 -4.86 12.11 1.55
CA PRO A 5 -4.80 11.10 2.60
C PRO A 5 -5.76 9.92 2.40
N ASN A 6 -6.98 10.17 1.92
CA ASN A 6 -7.97 9.12 1.62
C ASN A 6 -7.47 8.09 0.59
N LYS A 7 -6.69 8.51 -0.41
CA LYS A 7 -6.12 7.59 -1.41
C LYS A 7 -5.02 6.74 -0.78
N VAL A 8 -4.22 7.30 0.12
CA VAL A 8 -3.18 6.56 0.85
C VAL A 8 -3.82 5.57 1.81
N ALA A 9 -4.86 5.98 2.56
CA ALA A 9 -5.63 5.09 3.43
C ALA A 9 -6.25 3.91 2.67
N PHE A 10 -6.79 4.14 1.46
CA PHE A 10 -7.25 3.05 0.59
C PHE A 10 -6.13 2.05 0.27
N VAL A 11 -4.92 2.53 -0.05
CA VAL A 11 -3.75 1.67 -0.31
C VAL A 11 -3.35 0.89 0.94
N ILE A 12 -3.36 1.52 2.12
CA ILE A 12 -3.05 0.88 3.42
C ILE A 12 -3.99 -0.29 3.67
N VAL A 13 -5.31 -0.07 3.59
CA VAL A 13 -6.32 -1.12 3.84
C VAL A 13 -6.12 -2.30 2.89
N ARG A 14 -5.98 -2.04 1.59
CA ARG A 14 -5.79 -3.10 0.59
C ARG A 14 -4.44 -3.82 0.73
N ALA A 15 -3.38 -3.11 1.07
CA ALA A 15 -2.06 -3.72 1.31
C ALA A 15 -2.09 -4.62 2.55
N ARG A 16 -2.76 -4.21 3.63
CA ARG A 16 -2.94 -5.00 4.85
C ARG A 16 -3.77 -6.26 4.59
N GLU A 17 -4.85 -6.15 3.80
CA GLU A 17 -5.63 -7.32 3.35
C GLU A 17 -4.78 -8.32 2.55
N LEU A 18 -3.86 -7.84 1.72
CA LEU A 18 -2.94 -8.69 0.95
C LEU A 18 -1.90 -9.36 1.86
N GLY A 19 -1.25 -8.60 2.75
CA GLY A 19 -0.24 -9.10 3.69
C GLY A 19 -0.79 -10.12 4.70
N ALA A 20 -1.98 -9.85 5.27
CA ALA A 20 -2.65 -10.78 6.19
C ALA A 20 -2.98 -12.13 5.54
N LYS A 21 -3.31 -12.12 4.24
CA LYS A 21 -3.54 -13.35 3.47
C LYS A 21 -2.24 -14.09 3.18
N VAL A 22 -1.16 -13.41 2.76
CA VAL A 22 0.14 -14.05 2.48
C VAL A 22 0.70 -14.77 3.71
N GLY A 23 0.60 -14.17 4.90
CA GLY A 23 1.06 -14.81 6.15
C GLY A 23 0.31 -16.10 6.51
N ARG A 24 -0.91 -16.31 6.00
CA ARG A 24 -1.72 -17.54 6.22
C ARG A 24 -1.20 -18.73 5.41
N TRP A 25 -0.56 -18.48 4.27
CA TRP A 25 -0.03 -19.51 3.36
C TRP A 25 1.36 -20.05 3.77
N ASP A 26 2.11 -19.34 4.60
CA ASP A 26 3.43 -19.77 5.09
C ASP A 26 3.35 -20.95 6.09
N THR A 27 2.15 -21.26 6.60
CA THR A 27 1.88 -22.50 7.34
C THR A 27 1.57 -23.63 6.36
N PRO A 28 2.39 -24.70 6.29
CA PRO A 28 2.09 -25.84 5.43
C PRO A 28 0.87 -26.59 6.01
N SER A 29 -0.29 -26.39 5.40
CA SER A 29 -1.44 -27.28 5.54
C SER A 29 -1.73 -27.86 4.16
N ASP A 30 -1.23 -29.07 3.93
CA ASP A 30 -1.40 -29.87 2.72
C ASP A 30 -2.85 -30.37 2.56
N GLU A 31 -3.85 -29.49 2.48
CA GLU A 31 -5.18 -29.85 2.00
C GLU A 31 -5.69 -28.71 1.07
N ALA A 32 -5.70 -28.99 -0.23
CA ALA A 32 -6.24 -28.09 -1.25
C ALA A 32 -7.78 -28.14 -1.21
N ASP A 33 -8.37 -27.62 -0.15
CA ASP A 33 -9.82 -27.49 0.00
C ASP A 33 -10.40 -26.42 -0.94
N ALA A 34 -11.72 -26.47 -1.16
CA ALA A 34 -12.42 -25.47 -1.96
C ALA A 34 -12.30 -24.05 -1.37
N ASP A 35 -12.14 -23.96 -0.04
CA ASP A 35 -11.92 -22.70 0.68
C ASP A 35 -10.58 -22.06 0.27
N THR A 36 -9.51 -22.86 0.27
CA THR A 36 -8.15 -22.51 -0.19
C THR A 36 -8.15 -21.88 -1.60
N ILE A 37 -8.85 -22.49 -2.56
CA ILE A 37 -8.93 -21.98 -3.94
C ILE A 37 -9.72 -20.64 -4.01
N LEU A 38 -10.76 -20.48 -3.21
CA LEU A 38 -11.54 -19.24 -3.13
C LEU A 38 -10.72 -18.11 -2.50
N GLU A 39 -9.92 -18.42 -1.49
CA GLU A 39 -9.01 -17.47 -0.85
C GLU A 39 -7.90 -17.00 -1.80
N SER A 40 -7.25 -17.91 -2.55
CA SER A 40 -6.23 -17.52 -3.54
C SER A 40 -6.81 -16.61 -4.63
N ARG A 41 -8.00 -16.94 -5.16
CA ARG A 41 -8.68 -16.08 -6.14
C ARG A 41 -9.06 -14.71 -5.59
N SER A 42 -9.41 -14.63 -4.32
CA SER A 42 -9.73 -13.37 -3.64
C SER A 42 -8.47 -12.52 -3.42
N SER A 43 -7.33 -13.15 -3.13
CA SER A 43 -6.02 -12.50 -3.05
C SER A 43 -5.59 -11.95 -4.42
N ASP A 44 -5.73 -12.75 -5.49
CA ASP A 44 -5.49 -12.30 -6.87
C ASP A 44 -6.39 -11.10 -7.24
N GLY A 45 -7.63 -11.08 -6.76
CA GLY A 45 -8.56 -9.96 -6.96
C GLY A 45 -8.10 -8.70 -6.24
N THR A 46 -7.72 -8.82 -4.98
CA THR A 46 -7.26 -7.70 -4.13
C THR A 46 -5.97 -7.09 -4.68
N GLU A 47 -5.00 -7.94 -5.05
CA GLU A 47 -3.73 -7.50 -5.65
C GLU A 47 -3.97 -6.77 -6.98
N ARG A 48 -4.83 -7.30 -7.85
CA ARG A 48 -5.17 -6.65 -9.13
C ARG A 48 -5.88 -5.32 -8.95
N GLU A 49 -6.79 -5.22 -7.98
CA GLU A 49 -7.48 -3.98 -7.64
C GLU A 49 -6.47 -2.92 -7.18
N LEU A 50 -5.61 -3.27 -6.23
CA LEU A 50 -4.58 -2.38 -5.71
C LEU A 50 -3.58 -1.96 -6.80
N ALA A 51 -3.13 -2.91 -7.62
CA ALA A 51 -2.25 -2.63 -8.76
C ALA A 51 -2.91 -1.66 -9.75
N SER A 52 -4.18 -1.88 -10.08
CA SER A 52 -4.94 -1.02 -11.00
C SER A 52 -5.15 0.37 -10.41
N PHE A 53 -5.41 0.47 -9.10
CA PHE A 53 -5.56 1.74 -8.42
C PHE A 53 -4.27 2.55 -8.46
N ILE A 54 -3.14 1.98 -8.06
CA ILE A 54 -1.84 2.65 -8.07
C ILE A 54 -1.45 3.04 -9.50
N ARG A 55 -1.70 2.17 -10.48
CA ARG A 55 -1.44 2.49 -11.90
C ARG A 55 -2.25 3.69 -12.38
N GLY A 56 -3.48 3.84 -11.91
CA GLY A 56 -4.40 4.93 -12.25
C GLY A 56 -4.08 6.28 -11.59
N LEU A 57 -3.18 6.32 -10.62
CA LEU A 57 -2.66 7.56 -10.05
C LEU A 57 -1.83 8.35 -11.09
N ASN A 58 -1.85 9.67 -10.97
CA ASN A 58 -0.96 10.51 -11.77
C ASN A 58 0.50 10.39 -11.27
N ASP A 59 1.46 10.94 -12.02
CA ASP A 59 2.90 10.77 -11.71
C ASP A 59 3.29 11.41 -10.37
N ASP A 60 2.70 12.55 -10.02
CA ASP A 60 2.93 13.22 -8.73
C ASP A 60 2.34 12.39 -7.58
N GLU A 61 1.13 11.84 -7.75
CA GLU A 61 0.50 10.97 -6.77
C GLU A 61 1.29 9.67 -6.55
N LYS A 62 1.86 9.10 -7.61
CA LYS A 62 2.75 7.93 -7.52
C LYS A 62 4.03 8.26 -6.77
N ALA A 63 4.67 9.37 -7.10
CA ALA A 63 5.88 9.82 -6.41
C ALA A 63 5.59 10.14 -4.93
N ALA A 64 4.46 10.77 -4.64
CA ALA A 64 4.02 11.07 -3.28
C ALA A 64 3.78 9.78 -2.47
N LEU A 65 3.18 8.75 -3.07
CA LEU A 65 2.95 7.47 -2.39
C LEU A 65 4.27 6.76 -2.07
N VAL A 66 5.24 6.79 -2.99
CA VAL A 66 6.59 6.26 -2.76
C VAL A 66 7.32 7.05 -1.67
N ALA A 67 7.22 8.39 -1.70
CA ALA A 67 7.83 9.26 -0.70
C ALA A 67 7.30 8.99 0.70
N ILE A 68 5.98 8.87 0.87
CA ILE A 68 5.35 8.54 2.16
C ILE A 68 5.87 7.19 2.68
N MET A 69 5.92 6.18 1.81
CA MET A 69 6.46 4.86 2.18
C MET A 69 7.93 4.94 2.61
N TRP A 70 8.76 5.72 1.90
CA TRP A 70 10.16 5.90 2.28
C TRP A 70 10.35 6.66 3.59
N VAL A 71 9.50 7.65 3.87
CA VAL A 71 9.49 8.36 5.15
C VAL A 71 9.12 7.41 6.28
N GLY A 72 8.07 6.60 6.12
CA GLY A 72 7.68 5.63 7.16
C GLY A 72 8.65 4.45 7.33
N ARG A 73 9.52 4.20 6.34
CA ARG A 73 10.66 3.27 6.45
C ARG A 73 11.93 3.95 7.00
N GLU A 74 11.84 5.22 7.40
CA GLU A 74 12.97 6.02 7.87
C GLU A 74 14.14 6.05 6.86
N THR A 75 13.84 5.92 5.57
CA THR A 75 14.84 6.02 4.49
C THR A 75 15.13 7.48 4.17
N PHE A 76 14.14 8.34 4.37
CA PHE A 76 14.24 9.79 4.33
C PHE A 76 13.55 10.37 5.56
N ASP A 77 14.11 11.42 6.13
CA ASP A 77 13.51 12.15 7.25
C ASP A 77 12.51 13.22 6.78
N GLU A 78 12.68 13.71 5.54
CA GLU A 78 11.88 14.81 4.96
C GLU A 78 11.10 14.35 3.72
N TYR A 79 9.79 14.67 3.70
CA TYR A 79 8.91 14.32 2.58
C TYR A 79 9.32 14.96 1.27
N ASP A 80 9.71 16.25 1.28
CA ASP A 80 10.03 16.98 0.06
C ASP A 80 11.26 16.38 -0.64
N GLU A 81 12.28 15.96 0.13
CA GLU A 81 13.46 15.27 -0.41
C GLU A 81 13.11 13.89 -0.96
N ALA A 82 12.30 13.13 -0.22
CA ALA A 82 11.81 11.82 -0.65
C ALA A 82 10.98 11.92 -1.94
N PHE A 83 10.16 12.96 -2.07
CA PHE A 83 9.31 13.22 -3.22
C PHE A 83 10.11 13.54 -4.48
N GLU A 84 11.05 14.48 -4.39
CA GLU A 84 11.92 14.84 -5.53
C GLU A 84 12.77 13.65 -5.98
N THR A 85 13.26 12.86 -5.02
CA THR A 85 13.97 11.60 -5.31
C THR A 85 13.05 10.60 -5.98
N ALA A 86 11.84 10.39 -5.48
CA ALA A 86 10.88 9.45 -6.04
C ALA A 86 10.50 9.80 -7.49
N LYS A 87 10.35 11.09 -7.81
CA LYS A 87 10.14 11.55 -9.19
C LYS A 87 11.34 11.25 -10.10
N THR A 88 12.55 11.47 -9.58
CA THR A 88 13.78 11.28 -10.35
C THR A 88 14.07 9.80 -10.60
N GLU A 89 13.80 8.94 -9.63
CA GLU A 89 14.08 7.50 -9.69
C GLU A 89 12.96 6.65 -10.27
N ALA A 90 11.83 7.25 -10.66
CA ALA A 90 10.65 6.59 -11.25
C ALA A 90 10.96 5.92 -12.60
N SER A 91 11.63 4.77 -12.56
CA SER A 91 12.13 4.02 -13.72
C SER A 91 11.39 2.70 -13.94
N ALA A 92 10.62 2.25 -12.96
CA ALA A 92 9.82 1.04 -13.00
C ALA A 92 8.34 1.34 -12.69
N PRO A 93 7.40 0.49 -13.11
CA PRO A 93 5.98 0.65 -12.75
C PRO A 93 5.81 0.71 -11.23
N THR A 94 5.31 1.83 -10.72
CA THR A 94 5.18 2.10 -9.28
C THR A 94 4.34 1.04 -8.58
N GLU A 95 3.29 0.55 -9.23
CA GLU A 95 2.45 -0.50 -8.67
C GLU A 95 3.24 -1.79 -8.40
N ARG A 96 4.17 -2.14 -9.29
CA ARG A 96 4.99 -3.34 -9.14
C ARG A 96 6.03 -3.16 -8.04
N TYR A 97 6.59 -1.96 -7.92
CA TYR A 97 7.55 -1.64 -6.86
C TYR A 97 6.89 -1.71 -5.49
N LEU A 98 5.77 -1.02 -5.30
CA LEU A 98 5.08 -0.95 -4.01
C LEU A 98 4.49 -2.30 -3.59
N LEU A 99 3.84 -3.03 -4.50
CA LEU A 99 3.27 -4.35 -4.20
C LEU A 99 4.33 -5.42 -3.85
N GLY A 100 5.59 -5.18 -4.21
CA GLY A 100 6.70 -6.04 -3.80
C GLY A 100 7.17 -5.82 -2.36
N ILE A 101 6.61 -4.85 -1.64
CA ILE A 101 7.02 -4.48 -0.28
C ILE A 101 6.11 -5.19 0.73
N PRO A 102 6.61 -6.15 1.53
CA PRO A 102 5.77 -6.95 2.43
C PRO A 102 5.06 -6.12 3.52
N LEU A 103 5.73 -5.08 4.03
CA LEU A 103 5.22 -4.19 5.09
C LEU A 103 4.74 -2.85 4.52
N LEU A 104 4.18 -2.86 3.29
CA LEU A 104 3.75 -1.63 2.63
C LEU A 104 2.73 -0.84 3.46
N SER A 105 1.74 -1.53 4.06
CA SER A 105 0.73 -0.89 4.92
C SER A 105 1.39 -0.13 6.06
N ASP A 106 2.26 -0.81 6.81
CA ASP A 106 2.89 -0.28 8.01
C ASP A 106 3.79 0.92 7.69
N TYR A 107 4.53 0.87 6.58
CA TYR A 107 5.34 2.01 6.14
C TYR A 107 4.50 3.19 5.67
N LEU A 108 3.36 2.96 5.02
CA LEU A 108 2.48 4.06 4.62
C LEU A 108 1.79 4.70 5.84
N GLU A 109 1.40 3.89 6.83
CA GLU A 109 0.83 4.37 8.10
C GLU A 109 1.85 5.24 8.86
N SER A 110 3.03 4.68 9.14
CA SER A 110 4.13 5.38 9.83
C SER A 110 4.54 6.67 9.08
N GLY A 111 4.54 6.62 7.74
CA GLY A 111 4.82 7.77 6.90
C GLY A 111 3.77 8.88 7.04
N LEU A 112 2.48 8.54 7.07
CA LEU A 112 1.41 9.53 7.27
C LEU A 112 1.43 10.11 8.69
N GLU A 113 1.66 9.29 9.70
CA GLU A 113 1.79 9.73 11.10
C GLU A 113 2.94 10.72 11.28
N THR A 114 4.09 10.44 10.66
CA THR A 114 5.26 11.35 10.63
C THR A 114 4.90 12.69 9.98
N LEU A 115 3.99 12.70 9.01
CA LEU A 115 3.51 13.90 8.32
C LEU A 115 2.34 14.60 9.05
N GLY A 116 1.96 14.11 10.23
CA GLY A 116 0.90 14.68 11.06
C GLY A 116 -0.51 14.36 10.56
N VAL A 117 -0.67 13.26 9.83
CA VAL A 117 -1.97 12.79 9.32
C VAL A 117 -2.40 11.57 10.12
N ASP A 118 -3.51 11.69 10.85
CA ASP A 118 -4.14 10.57 11.55
C ASP A 118 -4.75 9.58 10.55
N THR A 119 -4.19 8.37 10.51
CA THR A 119 -4.65 7.28 9.63
C THR A 119 -5.89 6.58 10.16
N SER A 120 -6.02 6.51 11.49
CA SER A 120 -7.14 5.83 12.17
C SER A 120 -8.51 6.39 11.76
N GLU A 121 -8.65 7.71 11.67
CA GLU A 121 -9.91 8.36 11.27
C GLU A 121 -10.27 8.09 9.80
N LEU A 122 -9.26 7.96 8.94
CA LEU A 122 -9.43 7.70 7.51
C LEU A 122 -9.83 6.25 7.25
N GLU A 123 -9.22 5.31 7.97
CA GLU A 123 -9.59 3.89 7.92
C GLU A 123 -11.05 3.69 8.39
N ASP A 124 -11.45 4.32 9.50
CA ASP A 124 -12.83 4.27 10.00
C ASP A 124 -13.85 4.81 8.99
N GLU A 125 -13.52 5.87 8.24
CA GLU A 125 -14.38 6.38 7.17
C GLU A 125 -14.51 5.35 6.03
N ILE A 126 -13.42 4.70 5.65
CA ILE A 126 -13.42 3.67 4.61
C ILE A 126 -14.30 2.50 5.05
N TYR A 127 -14.09 1.95 6.25
CA TYR A 127 -14.87 0.82 6.77
C TYR A 127 -16.36 1.14 6.94
N ARG A 128 -16.73 2.39 7.21
CA ARG A 128 -18.14 2.81 7.29
C ARG A 128 -18.83 2.84 5.92
N LYS A 129 -18.07 2.94 4.83
CA LYS A 129 -18.57 3.19 3.47
C LYS A 129 -18.63 1.92 2.62
N VAL A 130 -18.04 0.82 3.09
CA VAL A 130 -18.14 -0.54 2.51
C VAL A 130 -19.34 -1.27 3.09
#